data_AF-A0A349E4G6-F1
#
_entry.id   AF-A0A349E4G6-F1
#
_cell.length_a   1.000
_cell.length_b   1.000
_cell.length_c   1.000
_cell.angle_alpha   90.00
_cell.angle_beta   90.00
_cell.angle_gamma   90.00
#
_symmetry.space_group_name_H-M   'P 1'
#
loop_
_entity.id
_entity.type
_entity.pdbx_description
1 polymer ?
#
loop_
_entity_poly.entity_id
_entity_poly.type
_entity_poly.pdbx_seq_one_letter_code
_entity_poly.pdbx_strand_id
1 'polypeptide(L)'
;MIPKSSILLFKQGLSLYLRNYIKDAYYYTIKSKYAAIYRQDWVEKCDKLLEKIKIKLQQQYQQIVYWPSGKGSFAFDGKKFGYFDASGDQVISYVYDFVELEIHGDFEYFRAEKNGQRYLVFLSGEEYTLANTIEELMPNTEAVAFYSNPVFNDFSALSKYRQIKVLILDYCGLDHIPYNLGSLKSIEKVSLAGNNITSFPSFIFQLKKVKELSLSENPIQSIPEKVLNLNALESLWLDHCLIGQTNYDNKPVKDSISPISLSSLQSLSSISICSSGLKEIPDFITSVPYLKTLKLSSNQINDTTAYKLSLIKGLETLDLAGNEISTLPDKLYKLKKLNLSHNQLTKVTNAISSLLVLEYLNLSNNQITHISNDIKNLVRLKKIDISNNLLTNFPNFFSGTNIKIQNDEFNKKASEGIEHNPTLEEKIELSKTTLQLNLSFEGLDQLPFSVDELNHIEELNLSYNRLNTSFTEICKLTKLKKLDFSGNQITDLPIEINKLKNLEELTLNENRLSSLPETFRQLNRLCKLDLSVNQFIFIPQEIFSLDALSDLNLFGNLIKSYPNELINMPCLNRFTLSDNDDWLQFKDFLSDLNYECEVRIFDDFGNDLL
;
A
#
# COMPACT_ATOMS: atom_id res chain seq x y z
N MET A 1 2.55 -6.54 -36.39
CA MET A 1 1.86 -7.85 -36.40
C MET A 1 2.29 -8.61 -35.17
N ILE A 2 1.40 -8.80 -34.19
CA ILE A 2 1.68 -9.52 -32.95
C ILE A 2 1.68 -11.04 -33.26
N PRO A 3 2.64 -11.84 -32.77
CA PRO A 3 2.65 -13.29 -32.98
C PRO A 3 1.37 -13.94 -32.45
N LYS A 4 0.79 -14.86 -33.24
CA LYS A 4 -0.46 -15.57 -32.89
C LYS A 4 -0.40 -16.34 -31.55
N SER A 5 0.80 -16.71 -31.09
CA SER A 5 1.03 -17.36 -29.78
C SER A 5 0.76 -16.43 -28.60
N SER A 6 1.11 -15.15 -28.70
CA SER A 6 0.87 -14.14 -27.66
C SER A 6 -0.62 -13.81 -27.51
N ILE A 7 -1.39 -13.91 -28.60
CA ILE A 7 -2.86 -13.69 -28.62
C ILE A 7 -3.60 -14.88 -27.99
N LEU A 8 -3.07 -16.10 -28.11
CA LEU A 8 -3.71 -17.31 -27.59
C LEU A 8 -3.59 -17.43 -26.05
N LEU A 9 -2.46 -16.99 -25.48
CA LEU A 9 -2.21 -17.00 -24.03
C LEU A 9 -2.84 -15.79 -23.32
N PHE A 10 -2.89 -14.61 -23.97
CA PHE A 10 -3.65 -13.46 -23.46
C PHE A 10 -5.14 -13.78 -23.29
N LYS A 11 -5.71 -14.63 -24.18
CA LYS A 11 -7.06 -15.18 -24.02
C LYS A 11 -7.19 -16.11 -22.81
N GLN A 12 -6.15 -16.86 -22.44
CA GLN A 12 -6.19 -17.80 -21.31
C GLN A 12 -6.06 -17.10 -19.95
N GLY A 13 -5.18 -16.09 -19.83
CA GLY A 13 -5.03 -15.28 -18.61
C GLY A 13 -6.28 -14.42 -18.32
N LEU A 14 -6.83 -13.75 -19.34
CA LEU A 14 -8.09 -13.00 -19.19
C LEU A 14 -9.28 -13.94 -18.92
N SER A 15 -9.29 -15.16 -19.50
CA SER A 15 -10.28 -16.20 -19.23
C SER A 15 -10.26 -16.68 -17.78
N LEU A 16 -9.10 -16.77 -17.13
CA LEU A 16 -8.96 -17.18 -15.73
C LEU A 16 -9.43 -16.09 -14.77
N TYR A 17 -9.02 -14.84 -15.03
CA TYR A 17 -9.48 -13.67 -14.28
C TYR A 17 -11.00 -13.48 -14.39
N LEU A 18 -11.54 -13.58 -15.61
CA LEU A 18 -12.98 -13.53 -15.84
C LEU A 18 -13.71 -14.76 -15.29
N ARG A 19 -13.14 -15.98 -15.29
CA ARG A 19 -13.77 -17.16 -14.69
C ARG A 19 -13.91 -17.05 -13.17
N ASN A 20 -12.94 -16.44 -12.49
CA ASN A 20 -13.02 -16.19 -11.05
C ASN A 20 -14.05 -15.09 -10.74
N TYR A 21 -14.05 -14.00 -11.51
CA TYR A 21 -15.05 -12.94 -11.41
C TYR A 21 -16.48 -13.44 -11.76
N ILE A 22 -16.59 -14.36 -12.72
CA ILE A 22 -17.85 -15.01 -13.10
C ILE A 22 -18.27 -16.02 -12.03
N LYS A 23 -17.37 -16.72 -11.33
CA LYS A 23 -17.73 -17.63 -10.23
C LYS A 23 -18.46 -16.90 -9.10
N ASP A 24 -18.01 -15.69 -8.78
CA ASP A 24 -18.62 -14.85 -7.75
C ASP A 24 -19.96 -14.25 -8.22
N ALA A 25 -20.06 -13.87 -9.50
CA ALA A 25 -21.34 -13.48 -10.10
C ALA A 25 -22.34 -14.67 -10.25
N TYR A 26 -21.84 -15.89 -10.49
CA TYR A 26 -22.64 -17.10 -10.67
C TYR A 26 -23.25 -17.55 -9.34
N TYR A 27 -22.59 -17.30 -8.20
CA TYR A 27 -23.12 -17.63 -6.88
C TYR A 27 -24.40 -16.83 -6.53
N TYR A 28 -24.53 -15.60 -7.05
CA TYR A 28 -25.69 -14.73 -6.81
C TYR A 28 -26.86 -14.91 -7.80
N THR A 29 -26.67 -15.66 -8.90
CA THR A 29 -27.66 -15.69 -10.00
C THR A 29 -28.36 -17.05 -10.19
N ILE A 30 -28.11 -18.04 -9.33
CA ILE A 30 -28.84 -19.33 -9.35
C ILE A 30 -30.12 -19.22 -8.49
N LYS A 31 -31.12 -18.50 -9.02
CA LYS A 31 -32.51 -18.67 -8.55
C LYS A 31 -33.59 -18.44 -9.61
N SER A 32 -33.29 -18.53 -10.90
CA SER A 32 -34.36 -18.51 -11.92
C SER A 32 -34.12 -19.44 -13.12
N LYS A 33 -35.22 -19.98 -13.63
CA LYS A 33 -35.33 -21.08 -14.59
C LYS A 33 -35.02 -20.71 -16.06
N TYR A 34 -34.42 -19.54 -16.33
CA TYR A 34 -34.34 -18.95 -17.68
C TYR A 34 -32.92 -18.79 -18.27
N ALA A 35 -31.91 -19.45 -17.72
CA ALA A 35 -30.49 -19.21 -18.02
C ALA A 35 -29.98 -19.64 -19.43
N ALA A 36 -30.81 -20.25 -20.29
CA ALA A 36 -30.35 -20.76 -21.59
C ALA A 36 -30.44 -19.73 -22.73
N ILE A 37 -31.42 -18.82 -22.71
CA ILE A 37 -31.71 -17.90 -23.82
C ILE A 37 -30.82 -16.65 -23.78
N TYR A 38 -30.37 -16.23 -22.60
CA TYR A 38 -29.46 -15.09 -22.44
C TYR A 38 -27.98 -15.42 -22.75
N ARG A 39 -27.60 -16.68 -23.00
CA ARG A 39 -26.18 -17.06 -23.18
C ARG A 39 -25.57 -16.58 -24.49
N GLN A 40 -26.27 -16.67 -25.62
CA GLN A 40 -25.67 -16.33 -26.92
C GLN A 40 -25.58 -14.82 -27.14
N ASP A 41 -26.64 -14.09 -26.82
CA ASP A 41 -26.72 -12.64 -27.03
C ASP A 41 -25.77 -11.85 -26.10
N TRP A 42 -25.47 -12.42 -24.94
CA TRP A 42 -24.57 -11.84 -23.95
C TRP A 42 -23.09 -12.13 -24.25
N VAL A 43 -22.76 -13.33 -24.75
CA VAL A 43 -21.41 -13.66 -25.21
C VAL A 43 -21.01 -12.78 -26.40
N GLU A 44 -21.92 -12.56 -27.36
CA GLU A 44 -21.63 -11.72 -28.53
C GLU A 44 -21.48 -10.22 -28.16
N LYS A 45 -22.24 -9.74 -27.16
CA LYS A 45 -22.08 -8.39 -26.60
C LYS A 45 -20.77 -8.24 -25.83
N CYS A 46 -20.37 -9.23 -25.04
CA CYS A 46 -19.09 -9.25 -24.33
C CYS A 46 -17.91 -9.27 -25.30
N ASP A 47 -17.98 -10.06 -26.38
CA ASP A 47 -16.93 -10.10 -27.41
C ASP A 47 -16.80 -8.77 -28.17
N LYS A 48 -17.92 -8.10 -28.48
CA LYS A 48 -17.92 -6.75 -29.08
C LYS A 48 -17.41 -5.67 -28.12
N LEU A 49 -17.70 -5.78 -26.82
CA LEU A 49 -17.16 -4.89 -25.79
C LEU A 49 -15.64 -5.10 -25.64
N LEU A 50 -15.18 -6.35 -25.66
CA LEU A 50 -13.76 -6.69 -25.58
C LEU A 50 -12.97 -6.17 -26.78
N GLU A 51 -13.53 -6.22 -27.99
CA GLU A 51 -12.93 -5.62 -29.19
C GLU A 51 -12.89 -4.09 -29.11
N LYS A 52 -13.95 -3.44 -28.62
CA LYS A 52 -13.94 -1.98 -28.40
C LYS A 52 -12.95 -1.55 -27.32
N ILE A 53 -12.82 -2.34 -26.25
CA ILE A 53 -11.82 -2.13 -25.19
C ILE A 53 -10.41 -2.36 -25.74
N LYS A 54 -10.17 -3.38 -26.57
CA LYS A 54 -8.89 -3.61 -27.25
C LYS A 54 -8.50 -2.45 -28.16
N ILE A 55 -9.42 -1.95 -28.97
CA ILE A 55 -9.16 -0.84 -29.91
C ILE A 55 -8.90 0.46 -29.14
N LYS A 56 -9.66 0.73 -28.07
CA LYS A 56 -9.40 1.86 -27.18
C LYS A 56 -8.06 1.73 -26.44
N LEU A 57 -7.75 0.57 -25.86
CA LEU A 57 -6.48 0.35 -25.15
C LEU A 57 -5.26 0.38 -26.09
N GLN A 58 -5.38 -0.13 -27.31
CA GLN A 58 -4.33 -0.05 -28.34
C GLN A 58 -4.11 1.37 -28.88
N GLN A 59 -5.13 2.24 -28.82
CA GLN A 59 -5.03 3.63 -29.28
C GLN A 59 -4.65 4.62 -28.16
N GLN A 60 -4.81 4.24 -26.88
CA GLN A 60 -4.76 5.16 -25.74
C GLN A 60 -3.63 4.88 -24.72
N TYR A 61 -2.99 3.70 -24.72
CA TYR A 61 -1.96 3.35 -23.72
C TYR A 61 -0.71 2.76 -24.38
N GLN A 62 0.40 3.50 -24.35
CA GLN A 62 1.71 2.92 -24.67
C GLN A 62 2.27 2.05 -23.53
N GLN A 63 1.68 2.07 -22.32
CA GLN A 63 2.16 1.25 -21.21
C GLN A 63 1.05 0.53 -20.43
N ILE A 64 1.24 -0.78 -20.19
CA ILE A 64 0.30 -1.61 -19.42
C ILE A 64 0.91 -1.84 -18.03
N VAL A 65 0.20 -1.47 -16.96
CA VAL A 65 0.66 -1.59 -15.57
C VAL A 65 -0.14 -2.67 -14.82
N TYR A 66 0.54 -3.54 -14.08
CA TYR A 66 -0.03 -4.66 -13.32
C TYR A 66 0.44 -4.62 -11.87
N TRP A 67 -0.47 -4.80 -10.90
CA TRP A 67 -0.18 -4.72 -9.47
C TRP A 67 -0.20 -6.12 -8.80
N PRO A 68 0.94 -6.81 -8.66
CA PRO A 68 1.04 -8.00 -7.85
C PRO A 68 0.95 -7.67 -6.35
N SER A 69 -0.15 -8.12 -5.72
CA SER A 69 -0.34 -8.31 -4.27
C SER A 69 0.17 -7.20 -3.32
N GLY A 70 0.26 -5.95 -3.79
CA GLY A 70 0.73 -4.80 -3.02
C GLY A 70 2.25 -4.72 -2.82
N LYS A 71 3.05 -5.58 -3.49
CA LYS A 71 4.53 -5.58 -3.36
C LYS A 71 5.22 -4.68 -4.38
N GLY A 72 4.53 -4.29 -5.45
CA GLY A 72 5.00 -3.40 -6.50
C GLY A 72 4.12 -3.49 -7.73
N SER A 73 4.61 -3.02 -8.87
CA SER A 73 3.93 -3.10 -10.15
C SER A 73 4.85 -3.51 -11.30
N PHE A 74 4.34 -4.30 -12.25
CA PHE A 74 4.99 -4.49 -13.54
C PHE A 74 4.45 -3.49 -14.53
N ALA A 75 5.33 -2.82 -15.28
CA ALA A 75 4.93 -1.99 -16.40
C ALA A 75 5.47 -2.56 -17.70
N PHE A 76 4.71 -2.42 -18.79
CA PHE A 76 5.10 -2.76 -20.15
C PHE A 76 5.33 -1.48 -20.96
N ASP A 77 6.44 -1.30 -21.67
CA ASP A 77 6.72 -0.07 -22.45
C ASP A 77 6.26 -0.12 -23.92
N GLY A 78 5.50 -1.16 -24.29
CA GLY A 78 5.14 -1.46 -25.68
C GLY A 78 6.07 -2.48 -26.35
N LYS A 79 7.22 -2.81 -25.74
CA LYS A 79 8.17 -3.83 -26.23
C LYS A 79 8.64 -4.80 -25.15
N LYS A 80 8.89 -4.31 -23.94
CA LYS A 80 9.49 -5.04 -22.82
C LYS A 80 8.75 -4.72 -21.52
N PHE A 81 8.91 -5.57 -20.52
CA PHE A 81 8.43 -5.42 -19.15
C PHE A 81 9.55 -4.98 -18.22
N GLY A 82 9.21 -4.07 -17.31
CA GLY A 82 10.01 -3.66 -16.16
C GLY A 82 9.22 -3.81 -14.86
N TYR A 83 9.89 -3.69 -13.72
CA TYR A 83 9.29 -3.81 -12.39
C TYR A 83 9.58 -2.56 -11.56
N PHE A 84 8.56 -2.12 -10.85
CA PHE A 84 8.54 -0.99 -9.95
C PHE A 84 8.14 -1.51 -8.57
N ASP A 85 8.79 -1.07 -7.50
CA ASP A 85 8.42 -1.49 -6.15
C ASP A 85 7.11 -0.83 -5.68
N ALA A 86 6.68 -1.15 -4.45
CA ALA A 86 5.48 -0.58 -3.84
C ALA A 86 5.57 0.94 -3.58
N SER A 87 6.76 1.54 -3.67
CA SER A 87 6.98 3.00 -3.64
C SER A 87 6.83 3.64 -5.02
N GLY A 88 6.72 2.86 -6.08
CA GLY A 88 6.70 3.34 -7.45
C GLY A 88 8.10 3.58 -8.03
N ASP A 89 9.17 3.20 -7.32
CA ASP A 89 10.53 3.33 -7.83
C ASP A 89 10.83 2.18 -8.80
N GLN A 90 11.44 2.50 -9.94
CA GLN A 90 11.85 1.48 -10.90
C GLN A 90 13.00 0.66 -10.33
N VAL A 91 12.72 -0.59 -9.96
CA VAL A 91 13.74 -1.54 -9.49
C VAL A 91 14.37 -2.28 -10.66
N ILE A 92 13.57 -2.60 -11.68
CA ILE A 92 14.05 -3.34 -12.86
C ILE A 92 13.61 -2.63 -14.14
N SER A 93 14.58 -2.27 -14.98
CA SER A 93 14.34 -1.64 -16.27
C SER A 93 13.54 -2.52 -17.22
N TYR A 94 12.95 -1.93 -18.27
CA TYR A 94 12.16 -2.63 -19.29
C TYR A 94 13.03 -3.56 -20.15
N VAL A 95 13.33 -4.77 -19.67
CA VAL A 95 14.27 -5.71 -20.33
C VAL A 95 13.66 -7.06 -20.69
N TYR A 96 12.51 -7.42 -20.12
CA TYR A 96 11.89 -8.74 -20.31
C TYR A 96 10.86 -8.74 -21.42
N ASP A 97 10.89 -9.72 -22.31
CA ASP A 97 9.89 -9.89 -23.36
C ASP A 97 8.54 -10.37 -22.79
N PHE A 98 8.59 -11.07 -21.65
CA PHE A 98 7.43 -11.61 -20.96
C PHE A 98 7.71 -11.71 -19.46
N VAL A 99 6.67 -11.52 -18.64
CA VAL A 99 6.69 -11.77 -17.18
C VAL A 99 5.45 -12.57 -16.80
N GLU A 100 5.62 -13.58 -15.94
CA GLU A 100 4.49 -14.23 -15.26
C GLU A 100 3.97 -13.28 -14.19
N LEU A 101 2.65 -13.00 -14.21
CA LEU A 101 2.02 -11.93 -13.43
C LEU A 101 1.86 -12.24 -11.93
N GLU A 102 2.56 -13.27 -11.43
CA GLU A 102 2.51 -13.70 -10.04
C GLU A 102 3.89 -13.56 -9.40
N ILE A 103 3.94 -12.86 -8.25
CA ILE A 103 5.09 -12.92 -7.36
C ILE A 103 4.87 -14.12 -6.45
N HIS A 104 5.81 -15.06 -6.48
CA HIS A 104 5.66 -16.34 -5.80
C HIS A 104 6.50 -16.40 -4.52
N GLY A 105 5.93 -17.07 -3.51
CA GLY A 105 6.64 -17.56 -2.34
C GLY A 105 7.28 -16.49 -1.43
N ASP A 106 8.08 -17.00 -0.48
CA ASP A 106 8.75 -16.20 0.55
C ASP A 106 9.92 -15.35 0.03
N PHE A 107 10.48 -15.78 -1.11
CA PHE A 107 11.66 -15.22 -1.74
C PHE A 107 11.38 -13.98 -2.62
N GLU A 108 10.11 -13.61 -2.81
CA GLU A 108 9.70 -12.46 -3.60
C GLU A 108 10.39 -12.44 -4.97
N TYR A 109 10.03 -13.40 -5.82
CA TYR A 109 10.54 -13.49 -7.18
C TYR A 109 9.39 -13.56 -8.18
N PHE A 110 9.71 -13.27 -9.43
CA PHE A 110 8.84 -13.53 -10.57
C PHE A 110 9.61 -14.29 -11.64
N ARG A 111 8.87 -14.87 -12.57
CA ARG A 111 9.43 -15.54 -13.74
C ARG A 111 9.33 -14.63 -14.94
N ALA A 112 10.39 -14.60 -15.74
CA ALA A 112 10.46 -13.74 -16.91
C ALA A 112 11.11 -14.46 -18.09
N GLU A 113 10.85 -13.97 -19.29
CA GLU A 113 11.55 -14.39 -20.50
C GLU A 113 12.28 -13.21 -21.12
N LYS A 114 13.52 -13.44 -21.57
CA LYS A 114 14.34 -12.47 -22.27
C LYS A 114 15.10 -13.17 -23.38
N ASN A 115 14.86 -12.75 -24.62
CA ASN A 115 15.45 -13.32 -25.84
C ASN A 115 15.24 -14.84 -25.98
N GLY A 116 14.07 -15.35 -25.60
CA GLY A 116 13.74 -16.79 -25.66
C GLY A 116 14.35 -17.64 -24.54
N GLN A 117 15.09 -17.03 -23.61
CA GLN A 117 15.61 -17.67 -22.41
C GLN A 117 14.73 -17.30 -21.21
N ARG A 118 14.37 -18.29 -20.39
CA ARG A 118 13.65 -18.07 -19.14
C ARG A 118 14.57 -17.73 -17.99
N TYR A 119 14.07 -16.87 -17.11
CA TYR A 119 14.76 -16.36 -15.95
C TYR A 119 13.87 -16.39 -14.71
N LEU A 120 14.51 -16.63 -13.58
CA LEU A 120 13.98 -16.41 -12.25
C LEU A 120 14.58 -15.10 -11.74
N VAL A 121 13.74 -14.13 -11.44
CA VAL A 121 14.17 -12.76 -11.12
C VAL A 121 13.66 -12.39 -9.74
N PHE A 122 14.59 -12.12 -8.83
CA PHE A 122 14.28 -11.69 -7.47
C PHE A 122 14.10 -10.18 -7.43
N LEU A 123 13.26 -9.69 -6.52
CA LEU A 123 13.09 -8.24 -6.32
C LEU A 123 14.37 -7.54 -5.83
N SER A 124 15.36 -8.30 -5.33
CA SER A 124 16.72 -7.84 -5.03
C SER A 124 17.54 -7.47 -6.29
N GLY A 125 17.03 -7.78 -7.49
CA GLY A 125 17.71 -7.56 -8.77
C GLY A 125 18.55 -8.76 -9.25
N GLU A 126 18.60 -9.85 -8.49
CA GLU A 126 19.31 -11.07 -8.91
C GLU A 126 18.51 -11.82 -9.99
N GLU A 127 19.18 -12.14 -11.10
CA GLU A 127 18.61 -12.85 -12.26
C GLU A 127 19.34 -14.19 -12.44
N TYR A 128 18.59 -15.30 -12.57
CA TYR A 128 19.14 -16.64 -12.79
C TYR A 128 18.44 -17.32 -13.96
N THR A 129 19.19 -18.02 -14.81
CA THR A 129 18.60 -18.85 -15.88
C THR A 129 17.75 -19.97 -15.28
N LEU A 130 16.50 -20.07 -15.73
CA LEU A 130 15.48 -20.90 -15.11
C LEU A 130 15.14 -22.14 -15.95
N ALA A 131 15.01 -23.29 -15.28
CA ALA A 131 14.29 -24.45 -15.79
C ALA A 131 13.01 -24.68 -14.97
N ASN A 132 11.84 -24.73 -15.64
CA ASN A 132 10.55 -24.99 -15.00
C ASN A 132 10.21 -26.47 -14.94
N THR A 133 10.90 -27.29 -15.72
CA THR A 133 10.82 -28.75 -15.67
C THR A 133 12.22 -29.35 -15.84
N ILE A 134 12.33 -30.66 -15.70
CA ILE A 134 13.62 -31.36 -15.86
C ILE A 134 14.02 -31.45 -17.33
N GLU A 135 13.05 -31.55 -18.23
CA GLU A 135 13.27 -31.55 -19.66
C GLU A 135 13.83 -30.20 -20.15
N GLU A 136 13.60 -29.12 -19.40
CA GLU A 136 14.14 -27.78 -19.67
C GLU A 136 15.55 -27.55 -19.10
N LEU A 137 16.14 -28.52 -18.41
CA LEU A 137 17.48 -28.37 -17.85
C LEU A 137 18.53 -28.24 -18.97
N MET A 138 19.34 -27.19 -18.86
CA MET A 138 20.43 -26.89 -19.78
C MET A 138 21.76 -26.76 -19.03
N PRO A 139 22.92 -26.91 -19.70
CA PRO A 139 24.22 -26.80 -19.04
C PRO A 139 24.47 -25.47 -18.31
N ASN A 140 23.76 -24.40 -18.69
CA ASN A 140 23.83 -23.08 -18.08
C ASN A 140 22.72 -22.80 -17.06
N THR A 141 21.83 -23.76 -16.74
CA THR A 141 20.75 -23.55 -15.77
C THR A 141 21.29 -23.25 -14.38
N GLU A 142 20.91 -22.10 -13.80
CA GLU A 142 21.31 -21.66 -12.47
C GLU A 142 20.17 -21.75 -11.44
N ALA A 143 18.92 -21.77 -11.88
CA ALA A 143 17.74 -21.87 -11.02
C ALA A 143 16.79 -22.97 -11.50
N VAL A 144 16.21 -23.69 -10.53
CA VAL A 144 15.15 -24.67 -10.74
C VAL A 144 13.96 -24.24 -9.89
N ALA A 145 12.80 -24.04 -10.51
CA ALA A 145 11.58 -23.67 -9.80
C ALA A 145 10.39 -24.51 -10.24
N PHE A 146 10.17 -25.63 -9.56
CA PHE A 146 9.04 -26.52 -9.79
C PHE A 146 7.94 -26.11 -8.81
N TYR A 147 6.81 -25.63 -9.33
CA TYR A 147 5.67 -25.20 -8.52
C TYR A 147 4.46 -26.07 -8.84
N SER A 148 3.76 -26.58 -7.82
CA SER A 148 2.52 -27.36 -8.02
C SER A 148 2.65 -28.52 -9.01
N ASN A 149 3.79 -29.22 -9.00
CA ASN A 149 4.03 -30.35 -9.89
C ASN A 149 3.97 -31.68 -9.12
N PRO A 150 2.81 -32.35 -9.07
CA PRO A 150 2.56 -33.49 -8.17
C PRO A 150 3.24 -34.80 -8.61
N VAL A 151 4.06 -34.79 -9.66
CA VAL A 151 4.51 -36.02 -10.35
C VAL A 151 5.97 -36.37 -10.05
N PHE A 152 6.71 -35.54 -9.30
CA PHE A 152 8.17 -35.64 -9.34
C PHE A 152 8.83 -36.05 -8.02
N ASN A 153 9.20 -37.33 -7.92
CA ASN A 153 9.90 -37.90 -6.75
C ASN A 153 11.41 -38.18 -6.99
N ASP A 154 11.95 -38.04 -8.21
CA ASP A 154 13.34 -38.43 -8.52
C ASP A 154 14.27 -37.26 -8.92
N PHE A 155 14.75 -36.51 -7.93
CA PHE A 155 15.69 -35.40 -8.16
C PHE A 155 17.11 -35.82 -8.54
N SER A 156 17.39 -37.09 -8.85
CA SER A 156 18.73 -37.57 -9.18
C SER A 156 19.34 -36.86 -10.40
N ALA A 157 18.52 -36.48 -11.39
CA ALA A 157 18.96 -35.76 -12.58
C ALA A 157 19.61 -34.40 -12.25
N LEU A 158 19.16 -33.73 -11.18
CA LEU A 158 19.68 -32.43 -10.78
C LEU A 158 21.15 -32.50 -10.34
N SER A 159 21.60 -33.63 -9.77
CA SER A 159 22.98 -33.81 -9.27
C SER A 159 24.09 -33.54 -10.31
N LYS A 160 23.75 -33.57 -11.61
CA LYS A 160 24.66 -33.27 -12.72
C LYS A 160 24.87 -31.77 -12.93
N TYR A 161 23.93 -30.93 -12.52
CA TYR A 161 23.93 -29.48 -12.74
C TYR A 161 24.48 -28.74 -11.51
N ARG A 162 25.79 -28.90 -11.28
CA ARG A 162 26.47 -28.40 -10.06
C ARG A 162 26.52 -26.87 -9.95
N GLN A 163 26.17 -26.15 -11.01
CA GLN A 163 26.09 -24.71 -11.04
C GLN A 163 24.76 -24.15 -10.51
N ILE A 164 23.76 -24.99 -10.23
CA ILE A 164 22.49 -24.55 -9.64
C ILE A 164 22.75 -23.80 -8.32
N LYS A 165 22.24 -22.58 -8.25
CA LYS A 165 22.29 -21.67 -7.09
C LYS A 165 20.94 -21.56 -6.39
N VAL A 166 19.83 -21.69 -7.13
CA VAL A 166 18.48 -21.54 -6.58
C VAL A 166 17.66 -22.80 -6.82
N LEU A 167 17.07 -23.32 -5.76
CA LEU A 167 16.20 -24.50 -5.80
C LEU A 167 14.87 -24.17 -5.12
N ILE A 168 13.79 -24.12 -5.89
CA ILE A 168 12.42 -23.88 -5.42
C ILE A 168 11.58 -25.10 -5.78
N LEU A 169 11.08 -25.80 -4.77
CA LEU A 169 10.26 -27.01 -4.91
C LEU A 169 8.97 -26.86 -4.11
N ASP A 170 8.30 -25.72 -4.29
CA ASP A 170 7.14 -25.34 -3.50
C ASP A 170 5.88 -26.09 -3.99
N TYR A 171 5.04 -26.52 -3.04
CA TYR A 171 3.79 -27.24 -3.31
C TYR A 171 3.94 -28.46 -4.23
N CYS A 172 5.07 -29.15 -4.14
CA CYS A 172 5.34 -30.38 -4.89
C CYS A 172 4.75 -31.63 -4.22
N GLY A 173 4.15 -31.51 -3.03
CA GLY A 173 3.62 -32.63 -2.26
C GLY A 173 4.69 -33.51 -1.63
N LEU A 174 5.88 -32.95 -1.40
CA LEU A 174 7.04 -33.69 -0.89
C LEU A 174 6.85 -34.01 0.60
N ASP A 175 6.88 -35.28 0.97
CA ASP A 175 6.98 -35.72 2.38
C ASP A 175 8.43 -36.11 2.75
N HIS A 176 9.22 -36.50 1.75
CA HIS A 176 10.63 -36.83 1.85
C HIS A 176 11.40 -36.19 0.70
N ILE A 177 12.56 -35.60 1.01
CA ILE A 177 13.47 -35.05 0.00
C ILE A 177 14.70 -35.95 -0.11
N PRO A 178 15.08 -36.40 -1.32
CA PRO A 178 16.22 -37.29 -1.48
C PRO A 178 17.54 -36.64 -1.08
N TYR A 179 18.35 -37.38 -0.34
CA TYR A 179 19.65 -36.95 0.18
C TYR A 179 20.64 -36.51 -0.92
N ASN A 180 20.43 -36.96 -2.17
CA ASN A 180 21.27 -36.70 -3.33
C ASN A 180 21.38 -35.20 -3.69
N LEU A 181 20.42 -34.37 -3.28
CA LEU A 181 20.46 -32.91 -3.46
C LEU A 181 21.60 -32.25 -2.67
N GLY A 182 22.11 -32.91 -1.63
CA GLY A 182 23.30 -32.46 -0.90
C GLY A 182 24.56 -32.35 -1.76
N SER A 183 24.58 -32.93 -2.97
CA SER A 183 25.67 -32.79 -3.95
C SER A 183 25.76 -31.42 -4.62
N LEU A 184 24.69 -30.62 -4.59
CA LEU A 184 24.59 -29.31 -5.23
C LEU A 184 25.21 -28.21 -4.36
N LYS A 185 26.54 -28.25 -4.21
CA LYS A 185 27.30 -27.38 -3.29
C LYS A 185 27.27 -25.88 -3.63
N SER A 186 26.75 -25.50 -4.78
CA SER A 186 26.62 -24.10 -5.22
C SER A 186 25.31 -23.45 -4.79
N ILE A 187 24.37 -24.21 -4.20
CA ILE A 187 23.08 -23.69 -3.77
C ILE A 187 23.26 -22.58 -2.72
N GLU A 188 22.60 -21.45 -2.98
CA GLU A 188 22.52 -20.27 -2.12
C GLU A 188 21.09 -20.06 -1.60
N LYS A 189 20.06 -20.45 -2.36
CA LYS A 189 18.65 -20.26 -1.99
C LYS A 189 17.85 -21.55 -2.15
N VAL A 190 17.11 -21.93 -1.10
CA VAL A 190 16.28 -23.15 -1.08
C VAL A 190 14.88 -22.83 -0.55
N SER A 191 13.86 -23.04 -1.37
CA SER A 191 12.46 -23.00 -0.93
C SER A 191 11.83 -24.37 -1.09
N LEU A 192 11.21 -24.85 -0.01
CA LEU A 192 10.46 -26.11 0.05
C LEU A 192 9.07 -25.85 0.64
N ALA A 193 8.51 -24.68 0.40
CA ALA A 193 7.28 -24.24 1.03
C ALA A 193 6.07 -25.08 0.57
N GLY A 194 5.05 -25.21 1.42
CA GLY A 194 3.78 -25.84 1.04
C GLY A 194 3.88 -27.35 0.79
N ASN A 195 4.79 -28.04 1.46
CA ASN A 195 5.00 -29.47 1.34
C ASN A 195 4.56 -30.20 2.63
N ASN A 196 4.81 -31.51 2.72
CA ASN A 196 4.45 -32.36 3.87
C ASN A 196 5.67 -32.69 4.76
N ILE A 197 6.64 -31.78 4.84
CA ILE A 197 7.91 -32.01 5.53
C ILE A 197 7.73 -31.84 7.04
N THR A 198 8.00 -32.88 7.82
CA THR A 198 7.82 -32.86 9.29
C THR A 198 9.06 -32.41 10.06
N SER A 199 10.23 -32.41 9.42
CA SER A 199 11.51 -32.02 10.03
C SER A 199 12.49 -31.48 8.99
N PHE A 200 13.49 -30.70 9.42
CA PHE A 200 14.51 -30.15 8.51
C PHE A 200 15.20 -31.26 7.70
N PRO A 201 15.15 -31.20 6.35
CA PRO A 201 15.79 -32.20 5.49
C PRO A 201 17.30 -32.28 5.71
N SER A 202 17.82 -33.50 5.92
CA SER A 202 19.23 -33.71 6.31
C SER A 202 20.27 -33.24 5.28
N PHE A 203 19.90 -33.19 3.99
CA PHE A 203 20.80 -32.75 2.92
C PHE A 203 21.15 -31.26 3.02
N ILE A 204 20.24 -30.43 3.56
CA ILE A 204 20.41 -28.98 3.65
C ILE A 204 21.64 -28.64 4.46
N PHE A 205 21.91 -29.38 5.54
CA PHE A 205 23.08 -29.17 6.41
C PHE A 205 24.42 -29.39 5.70
N GLN A 206 24.42 -29.98 4.51
CA GLN A 206 25.62 -30.14 3.69
C GLN A 206 25.86 -28.99 2.72
N LEU A 207 24.91 -28.06 2.59
CA LEU A 207 24.91 -26.94 1.65
C LEU A 207 25.41 -25.67 2.35
N LYS A 208 26.73 -25.58 2.53
CA LYS A 208 27.37 -24.51 3.33
C LYS A 208 27.23 -23.08 2.77
N LYS A 209 26.74 -22.94 1.54
CA LYS A 209 26.52 -21.65 0.87
C LYS A 209 25.07 -21.14 0.96
N VAL A 210 24.17 -21.90 1.56
CA VAL A 210 22.76 -21.49 1.72
C VAL A 210 22.70 -20.23 2.56
N LYS A 211 22.21 -19.17 1.94
CA LYS A 211 21.90 -17.86 2.52
C LYS A 211 20.42 -17.73 2.86
N GLU A 212 19.55 -18.33 2.04
CA GLU A 212 18.10 -18.20 2.18
C GLU A 212 17.45 -19.59 2.21
N LEU A 213 16.67 -19.85 3.25
CA LEU A 213 15.97 -21.11 3.43
C LEU A 213 14.51 -20.87 3.83
N SER A 214 13.58 -21.28 2.96
CA SER A 214 12.16 -21.37 3.30
C SER A 214 11.75 -22.83 3.49
N LEU A 215 11.10 -23.07 4.63
CA LEU A 215 10.36 -24.29 4.93
C LEU A 215 8.91 -23.97 5.35
N SER A 216 8.39 -22.82 4.95
CA SER A 216 7.05 -22.36 5.30
C SER A 216 5.97 -23.34 4.84
N GLU A 217 4.78 -23.30 5.44
CA GLU A 217 3.64 -24.15 5.12
C GLU A 217 3.99 -25.65 5.14
N ASN A 218 4.79 -26.05 6.13
CA ASN A 218 5.13 -27.44 6.43
C ASN A 218 4.87 -27.73 7.92
N PRO A 219 4.48 -28.98 8.29
CA PRO A 219 4.21 -29.36 9.68
C PRO A 219 5.49 -29.54 10.54
N ILE A 220 6.44 -28.63 10.46
CA ILE A 220 7.70 -28.65 11.22
C ILE A 220 7.43 -28.18 12.65
N GLN A 221 7.87 -28.98 13.62
CA GLN A 221 7.63 -28.74 15.05
C GLN A 221 8.84 -28.17 15.78
N SER A 222 10.05 -28.41 15.27
CA SER A 222 11.29 -27.97 15.91
C SER A 222 12.40 -27.68 14.91
N ILE A 223 13.34 -26.85 15.36
CA ILE A 223 14.58 -26.52 14.65
C ILE A 223 15.67 -27.41 15.27
N PRO A 224 16.42 -28.23 14.51
CA PRO A 224 17.48 -29.07 15.07
C PRO A 224 18.82 -28.35 15.22
N GLU A 225 19.69 -28.81 16.14
CA GLU A 225 21.04 -28.24 16.36
C GLU A 225 21.90 -28.20 15.09
N LYS A 226 21.65 -29.11 14.14
CA LYS A 226 22.39 -29.16 12.87
C LYS A 226 22.18 -27.91 12.00
N VAL A 227 21.16 -27.09 12.26
CA VAL A 227 20.98 -25.78 11.60
C VAL A 227 22.20 -24.87 11.81
N LEU A 228 22.94 -25.05 12.91
CA LEU A 228 24.19 -24.32 13.16
C LEU A 228 25.29 -24.62 12.14
N ASN A 229 25.13 -25.61 11.26
CA ASN A 229 26.06 -25.84 10.13
C ASN A 229 25.86 -24.86 8.97
N LEU A 230 24.74 -24.13 8.93
CA LEU A 230 24.40 -23.18 7.87
C LEU A 230 24.98 -21.80 8.20
N ASN A 231 26.30 -21.69 8.33
CA ASN A 231 26.98 -20.45 8.76
C ASN A 231 26.76 -19.25 7.82
N ALA A 232 26.43 -19.51 6.56
CA ALA A 232 26.10 -18.49 5.57
C ALA A 232 24.62 -18.07 5.59
N LEU A 233 23.78 -18.69 6.43
CA LEU A 233 22.34 -18.43 6.46
C LEU A 233 22.08 -17.00 6.92
N GLU A 234 21.44 -16.23 6.06
CA GLU A 234 21.05 -14.83 6.23
C GLU A 234 19.57 -14.69 6.56
N SER A 235 18.73 -15.54 5.97
CA SER A 235 17.27 -15.50 6.12
C SER A 235 16.65 -16.89 6.27
N LEU A 236 15.73 -17.02 7.23
CA LEU A 236 15.01 -18.25 7.54
C LEU A 236 13.50 -18.00 7.63
N TRP A 237 12.72 -18.68 6.79
CA TRP A 237 11.26 -18.60 6.79
C TRP A 237 10.64 -19.93 7.23
N LEU A 238 9.75 -19.83 8.21
CA LEU A 238 9.06 -20.94 8.87
C LEU A 238 7.59 -20.54 9.10
N ASP A 239 7.00 -19.80 8.17
CA ASP A 239 5.63 -19.32 8.28
C ASP A 239 4.66 -20.51 8.16
N HIS A 240 3.52 -20.49 8.86
CA HIS A 240 2.56 -21.60 8.87
C HIS A 240 3.17 -22.96 9.26
N CYS A 241 4.15 -22.97 10.17
CA CYS A 241 4.70 -24.17 10.77
C CYS A 241 4.08 -24.46 12.15
N LEU A 242 4.49 -25.57 12.77
CA LEU A 242 4.05 -25.99 14.11
C LEU A 242 5.12 -25.71 15.18
N ILE A 243 6.01 -24.77 14.93
CA ILE A 243 7.16 -24.46 15.79
C ILE A 243 6.65 -23.91 17.12
N GLY A 244 7.19 -24.43 18.23
CA GLY A 244 6.87 -23.93 19.56
C GLY A 244 5.47 -24.29 20.05
N GLN A 245 4.68 -25.05 19.28
CA GLN A 245 3.41 -25.59 19.75
C GLN A 245 3.64 -26.74 20.74
N THR A 246 2.88 -26.74 21.83
CA THR A 246 2.80 -27.85 22.78
C THR A 246 1.77 -28.86 22.31
N ASN A 247 1.97 -30.14 22.65
CA ASN A 247 0.96 -31.17 22.40
C ASN A 247 -0.34 -30.85 23.17
N TYR A 248 -1.45 -31.54 22.83
CA TYR A 248 -2.76 -31.40 23.48
C TYR A 248 -2.75 -31.46 25.03
N ASP A 249 -1.72 -32.05 25.63
CA ASP A 249 -1.51 -32.10 27.08
C ASP A 249 -0.74 -30.90 27.67
N ASN A 250 -0.54 -29.82 26.90
CA ASN A 250 0.40 -28.72 27.21
C ASN A 250 1.84 -29.19 27.49
N LYS A 251 2.19 -30.42 27.08
CA LYS A 251 3.55 -30.91 27.15
C LYS A 251 4.31 -30.46 25.91
N PRO A 252 5.56 -29.99 26.04
CA PRO A 252 6.45 -29.82 24.90
C PRO A 252 6.47 -31.14 24.10
N VAL A 253 6.36 -31.07 22.77
CA VAL A 253 6.55 -32.24 21.89
C VAL A 253 7.84 -32.95 22.32
N LYS A 254 7.89 -34.28 22.34
CA LYS A 254 8.96 -35.07 22.99
C LYS A 254 10.41 -34.81 22.52
N ASP A 255 10.62 -34.00 21.47
CA ASP A 255 11.92 -33.52 20.94
C ASP A 255 12.07 -31.97 20.93
N SER A 256 11.18 -31.24 21.59
CA SER A 256 11.17 -29.76 21.67
C SER A 256 12.03 -29.20 22.81
N ILE A 257 12.83 -30.05 23.47
CA ILE A 257 13.62 -29.69 24.64
C ILE A 257 15.11 -29.85 24.33
N SER A 258 15.61 -28.91 23.54
CA SER A 258 16.83 -28.19 23.88
C SER A 258 16.64 -26.79 23.33
N PRO A 259 16.73 -25.72 24.15
CA PRO A 259 16.67 -24.35 23.63
C PRO A 259 17.94 -24.13 22.80
N ILE A 260 17.86 -24.45 21.52
CA ILE A 260 19.00 -24.29 20.62
C ILE A 260 19.28 -22.80 20.51
N SER A 261 20.45 -22.38 21.00
CA SER A 261 20.89 -21.02 20.75
C SER A 261 21.39 -20.91 19.32
N LEU A 262 20.78 -20.02 18.55
CA LEU A 262 21.25 -19.66 17.20
C LEU A 262 22.38 -18.61 17.24
N SER A 263 23.02 -18.44 18.39
CA SER A 263 24.05 -17.41 18.61
C SER A 263 25.28 -17.53 17.71
N SER A 264 25.60 -18.73 17.21
CA SER A 264 26.72 -18.94 16.29
C SER A 264 26.41 -18.54 14.84
N LEU A 265 25.15 -18.31 14.47
CA LEU A 265 24.76 -17.90 13.13
C LEU A 265 24.98 -16.39 12.95
N GLN A 266 26.24 -16.00 12.72
CA GLN A 266 26.66 -14.61 12.61
C GLN A 266 26.09 -13.87 11.38
N SER A 267 25.66 -14.62 10.35
CA SER A 267 25.08 -14.05 9.13
C SER A 267 23.56 -13.87 9.23
N LEU A 268 22.90 -14.55 10.18
CA LEU A 268 21.45 -14.60 10.27
C LEU A 268 20.90 -13.24 10.69
N SER A 269 20.16 -12.61 9.78
CA SER A 269 19.67 -11.25 9.91
C SER A 269 18.16 -11.14 9.77
N SER A 270 17.49 -12.16 9.20
CA SER A 270 16.04 -12.20 9.00
C SER A 270 15.45 -13.53 9.43
N ILE A 271 14.37 -13.48 10.23
CA ILE A 271 13.58 -14.64 10.61
C ILE A 271 12.10 -14.33 10.42
N SER A 272 11.35 -15.25 9.81
CA SER A 272 9.90 -15.20 9.67
C SER A 272 9.26 -16.46 10.26
N ILE A 273 8.33 -16.28 11.20
CA ILE A 273 7.50 -17.35 11.80
C ILE A 273 6.07 -16.85 11.96
N CYS A 274 5.43 -16.48 10.85
CA CYS A 274 4.06 -15.99 10.81
C CYS A 274 3.07 -17.15 10.90
N SER A 275 1.83 -16.90 11.33
CA SER A 275 0.72 -17.86 11.28
C SER A 275 1.03 -19.24 11.89
N SER A 276 1.90 -19.31 12.92
CA SER A 276 2.38 -20.57 13.49
C SER A 276 1.79 -20.89 14.86
N GLY A 277 0.83 -20.08 15.33
CA GLY A 277 0.18 -20.27 16.63
C GLY A 277 1.10 -20.04 17.83
N LEU A 278 2.16 -19.25 17.68
CA LEU A 278 3.10 -18.95 18.77
C LEU A 278 2.41 -18.14 19.87
N LYS A 279 2.48 -18.60 21.12
CA LYS A 279 2.03 -17.85 22.31
C LYS A 279 3.12 -16.97 22.92
N GLU A 280 4.37 -17.33 22.66
CA GLU A 280 5.54 -16.59 23.10
C GLU A 280 6.60 -16.54 22.02
N ILE A 281 7.51 -15.58 22.14
CA ILE A 281 8.68 -15.50 21.28
C ILE A 281 9.65 -16.63 21.70
N PRO A 282 10.01 -17.55 20.80
CA PRO A 282 10.94 -18.63 21.12
C PRO A 282 12.32 -18.13 21.55
N ASP A 283 12.91 -18.78 22.56
CA ASP A 283 14.18 -18.33 23.17
C ASP A 283 15.34 -18.28 22.17
N PHE A 284 15.34 -19.18 21.17
CA PHE A 284 16.38 -19.23 20.15
C PHE A 284 16.50 -17.91 19.37
N ILE A 285 15.38 -17.20 19.14
CA ILE A 285 15.35 -15.91 18.43
C ILE A 285 16.08 -14.84 19.24
N THR A 286 15.88 -14.83 20.55
CA THR A 286 16.49 -13.82 21.45
C THR A 286 18.02 -13.93 21.51
N SER A 287 18.57 -15.08 21.11
CA SER A 287 20.02 -15.34 21.10
C SER A 287 20.72 -14.99 19.79
N VAL A 288 20.01 -14.56 18.75
CA VAL A 288 20.60 -14.24 17.43
C VAL A 288 21.29 -12.87 17.49
N PRO A 289 22.61 -12.78 17.25
CA PRO A 289 23.39 -11.58 17.56
C PRO A 289 23.11 -10.39 16.62
N TYR A 290 22.78 -10.64 15.35
CA TYR A 290 22.64 -9.62 14.32
C TYR A 290 21.25 -9.62 13.66
N LEU A 291 20.24 -10.10 14.37
CA LEU A 291 18.87 -10.10 13.87
C LEU A 291 18.39 -8.66 13.62
N LYS A 292 18.04 -8.36 12.36
CA LYS A 292 17.54 -7.06 11.89
C LYS A 292 16.06 -7.11 11.56
N THR A 293 15.58 -8.21 11.00
CA THR A 293 14.19 -8.38 10.58
C THR A 293 13.58 -9.56 11.32
N LEU A 294 12.45 -9.32 11.98
CA LEU A 294 11.67 -10.35 12.65
C LEU A 294 10.20 -10.20 12.27
N LYS A 295 9.65 -11.23 11.62
CA LYS A 295 8.23 -11.31 11.28
C LYS A 295 7.56 -12.40 12.09
N LEU A 296 6.53 -12.03 12.84
CA LEU A 296 5.77 -12.87 13.76
C LEU A 296 4.27 -12.60 13.64
N SER A 297 3.80 -12.17 12.47
CA SER A 297 2.39 -11.82 12.28
C SER A 297 1.47 -13.04 12.40
N SER A 298 0.20 -12.82 12.73
CA SER A 298 -0.84 -13.84 12.83
C SER A 298 -0.52 -14.94 13.85
N ASN A 299 0.01 -14.57 15.02
CA ASN A 299 0.28 -15.48 16.13
C ASN A 299 -0.59 -15.13 17.35
N GLN A 300 -0.30 -15.72 18.51
CA GLN A 300 -1.00 -15.52 19.79
C GLN A 300 -0.09 -14.84 20.83
N ILE A 301 0.85 -14.00 20.37
CA ILE A 301 1.78 -13.28 21.25
C ILE A 301 1.01 -12.17 21.97
N ASN A 302 1.20 -12.05 23.28
CA ASN A 302 0.59 -11.02 24.10
C ASN A 302 1.65 -10.27 24.93
N ASP A 303 1.23 -9.27 25.69
CA ASP A 303 2.12 -8.39 26.46
C ASP A 303 3.03 -9.13 27.44
N THR A 304 2.57 -10.24 28.02
CA THR A 304 3.34 -11.02 29.00
C THR A 304 4.50 -11.79 28.38
N THR A 305 4.49 -12.00 27.06
CA THR A 305 5.53 -12.73 26.32
C THR A 305 6.32 -11.83 25.37
N ALA A 306 5.77 -10.65 25.01
CA ALA A 306 6.40 -9.65 24.16
C ALA A 306 7.65 -9.00 24.79
N TYR A 307 7.84 -9.05 26.12
CA TYR A 307 9.03 -8.47 26.78
C TYR A 307 10.36 -9.03 26.24
N LYS A 308 10.35 -10.26 25.69
CA LYS A 308 11.52 -10.89 25.05
C LYS A 308 12.04 -10.08 23.84
N LEU A 309 11.21 -9.25 23.20
CA LEU A 309 11.64 -8.34 22.13
C LEU A 309 12.72 -7.36 22.60
N SER A 310 12.64 -6.91 23.86
CA SER A 310 13.62 -5.98 24.44
C SER A 310 15.04 -6.57 24.54
N LEU A 311 15.17 -7.90 24.44
CA LEU A 311 16.46 -8.60 24.42
C LEU A 311 17.14 -8.50 23.04
N ILE A 312 16.39 -8.22 21.98
CA ILE A 312 16.85 -8.19 20.59
C ILE A 312 17.29 -6.77 20.22
N LYS A 313 18.52 -6.40 20.57
CA LYS A 313 19.03 -5.02 20.45
C LYS A 313 19.26 -4.53 19.01
N GLY A 314 19.32 -5.44 18.05
CA GLY A 314 19.69 -5.16 16.65
C GLY A 314 18.52 -4.85 15.71
N LEU A 315 17.28 -4.96 16.20
CA LEU A 315 16.11 -5.04 15.34
C LEU A 315 15.79 -3.72 14.62
N GLU A 316 15.65 -3.79 13.30
CA GLU A 316 15.32 -2.68 12.40
C GLU A 316 13.90 -2.80 11.82
N THR A 317 13.41 -4.02 11.59
CA THR A 317 12.05 -4.30 11.09
C THR A 317 11.38 -5.34 11.98
N LEU A 318 10.18 -5.01 12.47
CA LEU A 318 9.37 -5.88 13.31
C LEU A 318 7.94 -5.93 12.78
N ASP A 319 7.48 -7.13 12.46
CA ASP A 319 6.08 -7.39 12.15
C ASP A 319 5.44 -8.26 13.24
N LEU A 320 4.45 -7.69 13.91
CA LEU A 320 3.63 -8.32 14.94
C LEU A 320 2.14 -8.19 14.62
N ALA A 321 1.78 -7.95 13.36
CA ALA A 321 0.36 -7.81 13.00
C ALA A 321 -0.45 -9.06 13.36
N GLY A 322 -1.73 -8.94 13.69
CA GLY A 322 -2.57 -10.13 13.96
C GLY A 322 -2.17 -10.91 15.22
N ASN A 323 -1.78 -10.22 16.30
CA ASN A 323 -1.44 -10.83 17.59
C ASN A 323 -2.39 -10.33 18.71
N GLU A 324 -2.10 -10.68 19.95
CA GLU A 324 -2.88 -10.31 21.15
C GLU A 324 -2.19 -9.22 21.97
N ILE A 325 -1.47 -8.29 21.31
CA ILE A 325 -0.72 -7.23 21.98
C ILE A 325 -1.65 -6.09 22.35
N SER A 326 -1.61 -5.65 23.61
CA SER A 326 -2.44 -4.57 24.16
C SER A 326 -1.65 -3.33 24.55
N THR A 327 -0.32 -3.44 24.67
CA THR A 327 0.60 -2.32 24.94
C THR A 327 1.75 -2.26 23.95
N LEU A 328 2.25 -1.05 23.67
CA LEU A 328 3.40 -0.87 22.78
C LEU A 328 4.66 -1.53 23.37
N PRO A 329 5.38 -2.36 22.60
CA PRO A 329 6.71 -2.83 23.00
C PRO A 329 7.66 -1.66 23.25
N ASP A 330 8.42 -1.71 24.34
CA ASP A 330 9.40 -0.69 24.71
C ASP A 330 10.84 -1.11 24.32
N LYS A 331 11.77 -0.15 24.39
CA LYS A 331 13.23 -0.39 24.27
C LYS A 331 13.71 -0.93 22.91
N LEU A 332 12.97 -0.65 21.84
CA LEU A 332 13.32 -1.03 20.45
C LEU A 332 13.99 0.14 19.68
N TYR A 333 15.10 0.66 20.22
CA TYR A 333 15.69 1.94 19.79
C TYR A 333 16.20 2.00 18.33
N LYS A 334 16.43 0.87 17.68
CA LYS A 334 16.93 0.79 16.29
C LYS A 334 15.82 0.57 15.26
N LEU A 335 14.58 0.47 15.70
CA LEU A 335 13.48 0.05 14.87
C LEU A 335 13.10 1.14 13.86
N LYS A 336 13.14 0.79 12.57
CA LYS A 336 12.76 1.64 11.43
C LYS A 336 11.36 1.32 10.91
N LYS A 337 10.95 0.05 10.97
CA LYS A 337 9.63 -0.38 10.51
C LYS A 337 8.94 -1.21 11.61
N LEU A 338 7.75 -0.78 12.00
CA LEU A 338 6.92 -1.46 12.99
C LEU A 338 5.52 -1.70 12.43
N ASN A 339 5.10 -2.96 12.38
CA ASN A 339 3.74 -3.33 12.07
C ASN A 339 3.09 -3.98 13.30
N LEU A 340 2.06 -3.33 13.83
CA LEU A 340 1.23 -3.76 14.95
C LEU A 340 -0.26 -3.77 14.55
N SER A 341 -0.56 -3.84 13.26
CA SER A 341 -1.95 -3.88 12.80
C SER A 341 -2.71 -5.11 13.32
N HIS A 342 -4.04 -5.09 13.38
CA HIS A 342 -4.85 -6.23 13.84
C HIS A 342 -4.44 -6.75 15.22
N ASN A 343 -4.24 -5.86 16.20
CA ASN A 343 -3.92 -6.19 17.59
C ASN A 343 -5.00 -5.64 18.54
N GLN A 344 -4.71 -5.60 19.84
CA GLN A 344 -5.62 -5.17 20.90
C GLN A 344 -5.17 -3.85 21.57
N LEU A 345 -4.37 -3.03 20.88
CA LEU A 345 -3.87 -1.77 21.43
C LEU A 345 -5.03 -0.82 21.73
N THR A 346 -5.08 -0.29 22.96
CA THR A 346 -6.11 0.69 23.37
C THR A 346 -5.60 2.13 23.41
N LYS A 347 -4.29 2.33 23.56
CA LYS A 347 -3.62 3.63 23.61
C LYS A 347 -2.20 3.52 23.05
N VAL A 348 -1.72 4.59 22.43
CA VAL A 348 -0.28 4.79 22.14
C VAL A 348 0.28 5.69 23.24
N THR A 349 1.04 5.10 24.17
CA THR A 349 1.62 5.81 25.32
C THR A 349 2.94 6.50 24.97
N ASN A 350 3.57 7.12 25.96
CA ASN A 350 4.91 7.71 25.83
C ASN A 350 6.03 6.70 25.45
N ALA A 351 5.78 5.39 25.52
CA ALA A 351 6.73 4.36 25.09
C ALA A 351 7.19 4.53 23.63
N ILE A 352 6.33 5.10 22.78
CA ILE A 352 6.64 5.40 21.37
C ILE A 352 7.82 6.36 21.22
N SER A 353 8.11 7.20 22.23
CA SER A 353 9.24 8.13 22.22
C SER A 353 10.61 7.44 22.10
N SER A 354 10.69 6.14 22.42
CA SER A 354 11.92 5.35 22.27
C SER A 354 12.27 5.01 20.82
N LEU A 355 11.32 5.12 19.89
CA LEU A 355 11.45 4.68 18.50
C LEU A 355 11.92 5.83 17.58
N LEU A 356 12.95 6.58 17.98
CA LEU A 356 13.37 7.83 17.32
C LEU A 356 13.77 7.69 15.84
N VAL A 357 14.13 6.49 15.40
CA VAL A 357 14.54 6.20 14.02
C VAL A 357 13.43 5.56 13.18
N LEU A 358 12.21 5.49 13.71
CA LEU A 358 11.08 4.86 13.04
C LEU A 358 10.67 5.65 11.79
N GLU A 359 10.58 4.96 10.66
CA GLU A 359 10.21 5.49 9.36
C GLU A 359 8.81 5.03 8.92
N TYR A 360 8.39 3.84 9.35
CA TYR A 360 7.09 3.26 9.03
C TYR A 360 6.43 2.70 10.29
N LEU A 361 5.19 3.11 10.53
CA LEU A 361 4.37 2.64 11.64
C LEU A 361 2.98 2.24 11.17
N ASN A 362 2.63 0.96 11.32
CA ASN A 362 1.27 0.50 11.07
C ASN A 362 0.60 0.08 12.38
N LEU A 363 -0.47 0.78 12.73
CA LEU A 363 -1.32 0.58 13.91
C LEU A 363 -2.77 0.29 13.52
N SER A 364 -3.04 -0.01 12.25
CA SER A 364 -4.42 -0.15 11.78
C SER A 364 -5.15 -1.33 12.42
N ASN A 365 -6.48 -1.31 12.44
CA ASN A 365 -7.30 -2.40 12.96
C ASN A 365 -6.95 -2.73 14.44
N ASN A 366 -6.94 -1.71 15.28
CA ASN A 366 -6.75 -1.83 16.74
C ASN A 366 -7.92 -1.16 17.47
N GLN A 367 -7.81 -0.97 18.79
CA GLN A 367 -8.83 -0.31 19.63
C GLN A 367 -8.32 1.04 20.18
N ILE A 368 -7.41 1.72 19.45
CA ILE A 368 -6.69 2.88 19.97
C ILE A 368 -7.66 4.05 20.11
N THR A 369 -7.80 4.58 21.33
CA THR A 369 -8.64 5.74 21.67
C THR A 369 -7.84 7.03 21.78
N HIS A 370 -6.56 6.93 22.14
CA HIS A 370 -5.69 8.08 22.38
C HIS A 370 -4.26 7.81 21.91
N ILE A 371 -3.62 8.83 21.34
CA ILE A 371 -2.20 8.84 20.96
C ILE A 371 -1.49 9.95 21.74
N SER A 372 -0.41 9.60 22.45
CA SER A 372 0.42 10.56 23.19
C SER A 372 1.03 11.60 22.25
N ASN A 373 1.13 12.85 22.72
CA ASN A 373 1.85 13.93 22.05
C ASN A 373 3.34 13.63 21.84
N ASP A 374 3.90 12.62 22.51
CA ASP A 374 5.28 12.16 22.29
C ASP A 374 5.52 11.58 20.90
N ILE A 375 4.45 11.26 20.15
CA ILE A 375 4.55 10.81 18.77
C ILE A 375 5.25 11.85 17.87
N LYS A 376 5.23 13.14 18.25
CA LYS A 376 5.97 14.22 17.58
C LYS A 376 7.49 14.01 17.56
N ASN A 377 8.01 13.17 18.44
CA ASN A 377 9.43 12.87 18.52
C ASN A 377 9.89 11.92 17.39
N LEU A 378 8.95 11.30 16.66
CA LEU A 378 9.22 10.43 15.52
C LEU A 378 9.55 11.24 14.26
N VAL A 379 10.61 12.04 14.32
CA VAL A 379 11.00 12.99 13.26
C VAL A 379 11.41 12.34 11.93
N ARG A 380 11.62 11.02 11.92
CA ARG A 380 11.93 10.23 10.72
C ARG A 380 10.72 9.51 10.13
N LEU A 381 9.54 9.64 10.75
CA LEU A 381 8.36 8.92 10.34
C LEU A 381 7.88 9.44 8.99
N LYS A 382 7.97 8.57 7.97
CA LYS A 382 7.55 8.87 6.59
C LYS A 382 6.10 8.47 6.37
N LYS A 383 5.67 7.38 7.01
CA LYS A 383 4.35 6.80 6.81
C LYS A 383 3.79 6.26 8.12
N ILE A 384 2.54 6.58 8.36
CA ILE A 384 1.76 6.05 9.47
C ILE A 384 0.38 5.62 8.99
N ASP A 385 -0.02 4.42 9.37
CA ASP A 385 -1.37 3.90 9.17
C ASP A 385 -2.03 3.69 10.53
N ILE A 386 -3.12 4.41 10.77
CA ILE A 386 -3.93 4.35 11.99
C ILE A 386 -5.40 4.05 11.66
N SER A 387 -5.68 3.57 10.44
CA SER A 387 -7.03 3.22 10.01
C SER A 387 -7.69 2.17 10.93
N ASN A 388 -9.02 2.13 10.99
CA ASN A 388 -9.81 1.19 11.78
C ASN A 388 -9.37 1.14 13.25
N ASN A 389 -9.49 2.27 13.94
CA ASN A 389 -9.22 2.42 15.39
C ASN A 389 -10.43 3.05 16.09
N LEU A 390 -10.29 3.54 17.32
CA LEU A 390 -11.36 4.22 18.08
C LEU A 390 -10.96 5.66 18.47
N LEU A 391 -10.03 6.25 17.71
CA LEU A 391 -9.50 7.58 17.97
C LEU A 391 -10.64 8.59 17.95
N THR A 392 -10.59 9.54 18.87
CA THR A 392 -11.50 10.70 18.88
C THR A 392 -10.82 11.99 18.44
N ASN A 393 -9.49 12.06 18.61
CA ASN A 393 -8.65 13.18 18.21
C ASN A 393 -7.31 12.64 17.71
N PHE A 394 -6.72 13.28 16.70
CA PHE A 394 -5.37 13.00 16.25
C PHE A 394 -4.48 14.23 16.46
N PRO A 395 -3.22 14.07 16.92
CA PRO A 395 -2.34 15.21 17.11
C PRO A 395 -2.03 15.91 15.77
N ASN A 396 -2.35 17.21 15.66
CA ASN A 396 -2.19 18.03 14.44
C ASN A 396 -0.73 18.28 13.99
N PHE A 397 0.25 17.55 14.52
CA PHE A 397 1.68 17.79 14.30
C PHE A 397 2.22 17.22 12.98
N PHE A 398 1.43 16.44 12.25
CA PHE A 398 1.86 15.67 11.08
C PHE A 398 1.43 16.28 9.73
N SER A 399 1.22 17.60 9.66
CA SER A 399 1.00 18.29 8.37
C SER A 399 2.17 18.00 7.42
N GLY A 400 1.96 17.17 6.40
CA GLY A 400 2.97 16.78 5.40
C GLY A 400 3.52 15.35 5.51
N THR A 401 3.05 14.49 6.41
CA THR A 401 3.30 13.03 6.31
C THR A 401 2.11 12.34 5.62
N ASN A 402 2.37 11.29 4.84
CA ASN A 402 1.32 10.46 4.24
C ASN A 402 0.62 9.64 5.33
N ILE A 403 -0.34 10.27 6.03
CA ILE A 403 -1.17 9.63 7.06
C ILE A 403 -2.40 9.06 6.39
N LYS A 404 -2.56 7.73 6.43
CA LYS A 404 -3.85 7.10 6.12
C LYS A 404 -4.71 7.11 7.38
N ILE A 405 -5.71 7.98 7.41
CA ILE A 405 -6.78 7.98 8.40
C ILE A 405 -8.06 7.51 7.70
N GLN A 406 -8.47 6.27 7.97
CA GLN A 406 -9.81 5.78 7.66
C GLN A 406 -10.36 5.20 8.95
N ASN A 407 -11.13 5.98 9.71
CA ASN A 407 -11.70 5.51 10.96
C ASN A 407 -13.17 5.93 11.05
N ASP A 408 -14.06 4.96 10.83
CA ASP A 408 -15.51 5.16 10.90
C ASP A 408 -15.97 5.63 12.29
N GLU A 409 -15.28 5.27 13.39
CA GLU A 409 -15.60 5.72 14.74
C GLU A 409 -15.06 7.11 15.07
N PHE A 410 -13.90 7.51 14.52
CA PHE A 410 -13.42 8.90 14.60
C PHE A 410 -14.41 9.84 13.90
N ASN A 411 -14.89 9.45 12.72
CA ASN A 411 -15.91 10.17 11.96
C ASN A 411 -17.28 10.19 12.67
N LYS A 412 -17.60 9.15 13.44
CA LYS A 412 -18.86 9.02 14.19
C LYS A 412 -18.85 9.69 15.57
N LYS A 413 -17.74 9.65 16.32
CA LYS A 413 -17.60 10.34 17.62
C LYS A 413 -17.24 11.82 17.49
N ALA A 414 -16.55 12.23 16.42
CA ALA A 414 -16.42 13.64 16.08
C ALA A 414 -17.80 14.29 15.85
N SER A 415 -18.80 13.51 15.45
CA SER A 415 -20.19 13.96 15.33
C SER A 415 -21.07 13.75 16.58
N GLU A 416 -20.58 13.12 17.67
CA GLU A 416 -21.41 12.79 18.86
C GLU A 416 -20.88 13.29 20.24
N GLY A 417 -19.68 13.90 20.36
CA GLY A 417 -19.15 14.44 21.64
C GLY A 417 -18.73 13.35 22.66
N ILE A 418 -17.80 13.50 23.62
CA ILE A 418 -17.32 14.60 24.45
C ILE A 418 -15.89 14.27 24.94
N GLU A 419 -14.95 15.22 24.89
CA GLU A 419 -14.21 15.75 26.05
C GLU A 419 -13.42 16.99 25.60
N HIS A 420 -13.98 18.17 25.95
CA HIS A 420 -13.47 19.53 25.74
C HIS A 420 -13.02 19.92 24.32
N ASN A 421 -13.87 19.69 23.31
CA ASN A 421 -13.96 20.63 22.20
C ASN A 421 -14.89 21.77 22.67
N PRO A 422 -14.49 23.05 22.64
CA PRO A 422 -15.38 24.15 22.99
C PRO A 422 -16.68 24.03 22.19
N THR A 423 -17.82 24.27 22.83
CA THR A 423 -19.11 24.25 22.14
C THR A 423 -19.08 25.25 20.98
N LEU A 424 -19.96 25.08 19.99
CA LEU A 424 -20.05 26.02 18.87
C LEU A 424 -20.22 27.47 19.36
N GLU A 425 -21.02 27.66 20.42
CA GLU A 425 -21.22 28.95 21.08
C GLU A 425 -19.92 29.50 21.71
N GLU A 426 -19.14 28.64 22.38
CA GLU A 426 -17.84 29.02 22.94
C GLU A 426 -16.80 29.35 21.85
N LYS A 427 -16.79 28.61 20.74
CA LYS A 427 -15.93 28.90 19.57
C LYS A 427 -16.26 30.26 18.97
N ILE A 428 -17.55 30.57 18.82
CA ILE A 428 -18.02 31.87 18.34
C ILE A 428 -17.66 32.98 19.32
N GLU A 429 -17.83 32.75 20.62
CA GLU A 429 -17.47 33.73 21.65
C GLU A 429 -15.96 34.03 21.67
N LEU A 430 -15.12 32.99 21.61
CA LEU A 430 -13.67 33.12 21.48
C LEU A 430 -13.29 33.86 20.20
N SER A 431 -14.01 33.59 19.12
CA SER A 431 -13.78 34.23 17.83
C SER A 431 -13.96 35.74 17.86
N LYS A 432 -14.75 36.30 18.80
CA LYS A 432 -14.92 37.76 18.97
C LYS A 432 -13.61 38.48 19.31
N THR A 433 -12.62 37.75 19.80
CA THR A 433 -11.29 38.28 20.15
C THR A 433 -10.20 37.92 19.13
N THR A 434 -10.54 37.11 18.11
CA THR A 434 -9.62 36.65 17.07
C THR A 434 -10.12 37.06 15.68
N LEU A 435 -9.25 36.97 14.68
CA LEU A 435 -9.64 37.14 13.28
C LEU A 435 -9.89 35.79 12.59
N GLN A 436 -9.77 34.69 13.32
CA GLN A 436 -9.81 33.33 12.80
C GLN A 436 -10.86 32.52 13.56
N LEU A 437 -11.69 31.77 12.84
CA LEU A 437 -12.70 30.89 13.40
C LEU A 437 -12.63 29.52 12.72
N ASN A 438 -12.46 28.47 13.53
CA ASN A 438 -12.45 27.10 13.06
C ASN A 438 -13.71 26.34 13.53
N LEU A 439 -14.54 25.96 12.56
CA LEU A 439 -15.77 25.19 12.67
C LEU A 439 -15.71 23.89 11.84
N SER A 440 -14.51 23.35 11.62
CA SER A 440 -14.32 22.07 10.93
C SER A 440 -14.84 20.90 11.76
N PHE A 441 -15.37 19.86 11.11
CA PHE A 441 -15.85 18.61 11.76
C PHE A 441 -16.99 18.80 12.77
N GLU A 442 -17.80 19.85 12.62
CA GLU A 442 -18.93 20.16 13.51
C GLU A 442 -20.24 19.47 13.06
N GLY A 443 -20.21 18.69 11.98
CA GLY A 443 -21.38 18.00 11.44
C GLY A 443 -22.47 18.96 10.92
N LEU A 444 -22.09 20.18 10.53
CA LEU A 444 -23.03 21.22 10.10
C LEU A 444 -23.66 20.87 8.76
N ASP A 445 -24.99 20.73 8.73
CA ASP A 445 -25.77 20.66 7.49
C ASP A 445 -26.10 22.06 6.95
N GLN A 446 -26.17 23.05 7.84
CA GLN A 446 -26.35 24.48 7.59
C GLN A 446 -25.61 25.31 8.64
N LEU A 447 -25.43 26.60 8.41
CA LEU A 447 -24.91 27.51 9.44
C LEU A 447 -25.97 27.72 10.54
N PRO A 448 -25.69 27.36 11.81
CA PRO A 448 -26.68 27.38 12.88
C PRO A 448 -26.77 28.72 13.64
N PHE A 449 -26.06 29.76 13.17
CA PHE A 449 -25.96 31.08 13.81
C PHE A 449 -26.14 32.21 12.79
N SER A 450 -26.46 33.41 13.27
CA SER A 450 -26.42 34.60 12.41
C SER A 450 -24.97 34.94 12.10
N VAL A 451 -24.61 34.90 10.81
CA VAL A 451 -23.31 35.36 10.30
C VAL A 451 -23.02 36.82 10.63
N ASP A 452 -24.03 37.61 10.98
CA ASP A 452 -23.85 39.03 11.33
C ASP A 452 -22.90 39.22 12.53
N GLU A 453 -22.79 38.23 13.42
CA GLU A 453 -21.90 38.24 14.58
C GLU A 453 -20.43 37.96 14.22
N LEU A 454 -20.17 37.48 13.00
CA LEU A 454 -18.83 37.07 12.53
C LEU A 454 -18.22 38.07 11.53
N ASN A 455 -18.81 39.26 11.38
CA ASN A 455 -18.41 40.27 10.40
C ASN A 455 -16.97 40.81 10.61
N HIS A 456 -16.30 40.46 11.71
CA HIS A 456 -14.90 40.79 11.98
C HIS A 456 -13.91 39.71 11.51
N ILE A 457 -14.37 38.49 11.19
CA ILE A 457 -13.50 37.35 10.86
C ILE A 457 -12.85 37.54 9.49
N GLU A 458 -11.56 37.21 9.42
CA GLU A 458 -10.75 37.20 8.21
C GLU A 458 -10.42 35.78 7.73
N GLU A 459 -10.41 34.78 8.62
CA GLU A 459 -10.16 33.38 8.24
C GLU A 459 -11.21 32.46 8.84
N LEU A 460 -11.90 31.69 7.99
CA LEU A 460 -12.99 30.80 8.41
C LEU A 460 -12.77 29.40 7.86
N ASN A 461 -12.70 28.41 8.74
CA ASN A 461 -12.62 27.00 8.38
C ASN A 461 -13.95 26.29 8.67
N LEU A 462 -14.58 25.75 7.63
CA LEU A 462 -15.84 24.99 7.63
C LEU A 462 -15.64 23.59 7.02
N SER A 463 -14.41 23.08 6.96
CA SER A 463 -14.09 21.79 6.35
C SER A 463 -14.70 20.60 7.07
N TYR A 464 -14.90 19.51 6.33
CA TYR A 464 -15.40 18.23 6.81
C TYR A 464 -16.72 18.33 7.60
N ASN A 465 -17.63 19.16 7.10
CA ASN A 465 -19.01 19.24 7.55
C ASN A 465 -19.95 18.52 6.55
N ARG A 466 -21.25 18.78 6.61
CA ARG A 466 -22.27 18.18 5.73
C ARG A 466 -22.98 19.24 4.89
N LEU A 467 -22.33 20.37 4.65
CA LEU A 467 -22.90 21.50 3.93
C LEU A 467 -23.20 21.09 2.49
N ASN A 468 -24.47 21.22 2.08
CA ASN A 468 -24.95 20.74 0.77
C ASN A 468 -25.71 21.82 -0.04
N THR A 469 -26.01 22.98 0.54
CA THR A 469 -26.77 24.07 -0.07
C THR A 469 -25.95 25.35 -0.20
N SER A 470 -26.41 26.24 -1.08
CA SER A 470 -25.80 27.56 -1.31
C SER A 470 -25.94 28.46 -0.06
N PHE A 471 -24.81 28.71 0.61
CA PHE A 471 -24.69 29.49 1.85
C PHE A 471 -24.53 30.99 1.57
N THR A 472 -25.56 31.60 0.99
CA THR A 472 -25.59 33.05 0.67
C THR A 472 -25.25 33.94 1.87
N GLU A 473 -25.56 33.50 3.09
CA GLU A 473 -25.24 34.19 4.34
C GLU A 473 -23.73 34.38 4.55
N ILE A 474 -22.87 33.42 4.18
CA ILE A 474 -21.40 33.55 4.31
C ILE A 474 -20.88 34.73 3.49
N CYS A 475 -21.57 35.09 2.41
CA CYS A 475 -21.20 36.21 1.56
C CYS A 475 -21.40 37.58 2.24
N LYS A 476 -22.00 37.63 3.44
CA LYS A 476 -22.04 38.83 4.28
C LYS A 476 -20.71 39.11 5.00
N LEU A 477 -19.86 38.09 5.16
CA LEU A 477 -18.56 38.17 5.83
C LEU A 477 -17.49 38.82 4.94
N THR A 478 -17.71 40.06 4.55
CA THR A 478 -16.91 40.78 3.53
C THR A 478 -15.44 41.01 3.89
N LYS A 479 -15.04 40.78 5.14
CA LYS A 479 -13.65 40.85 5.60
C LYS A 479 -12.84 39.56 5.40
N LEU A 480 -13.49 38.46 5.00
CA LEU A 480 -12.81 37.19 4.78
C LEU A 480 -11.70 37.33 3.74
N LYS A 481 -10.52 36.83 4.13
CA LYS A 481 -9.33 36.60 3.32
C LYS A 481 -9.10 35.12 3.07
N LYS A 482 -9.46 34.23 4.01
CA LYS A 482 -9.31 32.78 3.84
C LYS A 482 -10.60 32.04 4.17
N LEU A 483 -10.98 31.10 3.32
CA LEU A 483 -12.20 30.32 3.49
C LEU A 483 -11.98 28.87 3.06
N ASP A 484 -12.24 27.93 3.98
CA ASP A 484 -12.07 26.50 3.73
C ASP A 484 -13.41 25.76 3.87
N PHE A 485 -13.82 25.10 2.79
CA PHE A 485 -15.02 24.28 2.66
C PHE A 485 -14.70 22.83 2.26
N SER A 486 -13.46 22.39 2.40
CA SER A 486 -13.03 21.06 1.98
C SER A 486 -13.86 19.94 2.61
N GLY A 487 -14.07 18.81 1.91
CA GLY A 487 -14.73 17.64 2.47
C GLY A 487 -16.21 17.83 2.83
N ASN A 488 -16.95 18.66 2.09
CA ASN A 488 -18.39 18.88 2.27
C ASN A 488 -19.20 18.21 1.14
N GLN A 489 -20.48 18.59 0.97
CA GLN A 489 -21.38 18.06 -0.06
C GLN A 489 -21.88 19.16 -1.01
N ILE A 490 -21.08 20.21 -1.19
CA ILE A 490 -21.46 21.42 -1.92
C ILE A 490 -21.57 21.11 -3.41
N THR A 491 -22.71 21.43 -4.01
CA THR A 491 -22.94 21.27 -5.46
C THR A 491 -22.77 22.57 -6.26
N ASP A 492 -23.04 23.72 -5.63
CA ASP A 492 -23.01 25.05 -6.28
C ASP A 492 -22.64 26.15 -5.28
N LEU A 493 -21.96 27.21 -5.76
CA LEU A 493 -21.66 28.41 -4.98
C LEU A 493 -22.71 29.53 -5.22
N PRO A 494 -23.01 30.38 -4.21
CA PRO A 494 -23.92 31.51 -4.36
C PRO A 494 -23.41 32.57 -5.35
N ILE A 495 -24.34 33.21 -6.08
CA ILE A 495 -23.99 34.35 -6.96
C ILE A 495 -23.43 35.54 -6.17
N GLU A 496 -23.76 35.64 -4.88
CA GLU A 496 -23.26 36.64 -3.95
C GLU A 496 -21.80 36.42 -3.50
N ILE A 497 -21.13 35.34 -3.94
CA ILE A 497 -19.72 35.08 -3.59
C ILE A 497 -18.82 36.27 -3.91
N ASN A 498 -19.17 37.04 -4.95
CA ASN A 498 -18.48 38.27 -5.34
C ASN A 498 -18.43 39.36 -4.26
N LYS A 499 -19.24 39.29 -3.21
CA LYS A 499 -19.19 40.20 -2.07
C LYS A 499 -17.94 40.00 -1.22
N LEU A 500 -17.31 38.81 -1.27
CA LEU A 500 -16.07 38.50 -0.58
C LEU A 500 -14.85 39.11 -1.30
N LYS A 501 -14.84 40.43 -1.48
CA LYS A 501 -13.81 41.17 -2.25
C LYS A 501 -12.40 41.08 -1.67
N ASN A 502 -12.28 40.69 -0.40
CA ASN A 502 -11.00 40.55 0.28
C ASN A 502 -10.46 39.11 0.24
N LEU A 503 -11.17 38.15 -0.37
CA LEU A 503 -10.79 36.75 -0.35
C LEU A 503 -9.50 36.52 -1.15
N GLU A 504 -8.52 35.93 -0.50
CA GLU A 504 -7.17 35.62 -1.00
C GLU A 504 -6.99 34.10 -1.18
N GLU A 505 -7.50 33.28 -0.25
CA GLU A 505 -7.40 31.81 -0.33
C GLU A 505 -8.79 31.16 -0.19
N LEU A 506 -9.14 30.27 -1.12
CA LEU A 506 -10.40 29.53 -1.13
C LEU A 506 -10.15 28.03 -1.38
N THR A 507 -10.52 27.20 -0.42
CA THR A 507 -10.37 25.74 -0.49
C THR A 507 -11.74 25.08 -0.58
N LEU A 508 -11.97 24.29 -1.64
CA LEU A 508 -13.24 23.66 -1.98
C LEU A 508 -13.04 22.17 -2.37
N ASN A 509 -11.90 21.56 -2.04
CA ASN A 509 -11.63 20.18 -2.44
C ASN A 509 -12.58 19.16 -1.80
N GLU A 510 -12.70 17.97 -2.39
CA GLU A 510 -13.58 16.90 -1.90
C GLU A 510 -15.04 17.37 -1.74
N ASN A 511 -15.59 17.99 -2.79
CA ASN A 511 -16.98 18.42 -2.88
C ASN A 511 -17.65 17.83 -4.13
N ARG A 512 -18.81 18.35 -4.53
CA ARG A 512 -19.57 17.88 -5.71
C ARG A 512 -19.81 19.02 -6.71
N LEU A 513 -18.92 20.00 -6.76
CA LEU A 513 -19.02 21.15 -7.66
C LEU A 513 -18.82 20.71 -9.11
N SER A 514 -19.66 21.23 -10.00
CA SER A 514 -19.54 21.01 -11.45
C SER A 514 -19.41 22.31 -12.25
N SER A 515 -19.66 23.46 -11.61
CA SER A 515 -19.54 24.80 -12.20
C SER A 515 -19.25 25.87 -11.15
N LEU A 516 -18.86 27.07 -11.59
CA LEU A 516 -18.73 28.28 -10.75
C LEU A 516 -19.69 29.37 -11.26
N PRO A 517 -20.27 30.22 -10.39
CA PRO A 517 -21.16 31.30 -10.81
C PRO A 517 -20.40 32.38 -11.58
N GLU A 518 -21.04 33.04 -12.54
CA GLU A 518 -20.42 34.09 -13.38
C GLU A 518 -19.73 35.20 -12.56
N THR A 519 -20.30 35.52 -11.41
CA THR A 519 -19.80 36.55 -10.48
C THR A 519 -18.49 36.15 -9.78
N PHE A 520 -18.06 34.89 -9.84
CA PHE A 520 -16.79 34.40 -9.31
C PHE A 520 -15.59 35.14 -9.91
N ARG A 521 -15.70 35.59 -11.18
CA ARG A 521 -14.71 36.42 -11.89
C ARG A 521 -14.32 37.70 -11.15
N GLN A 522 -15.13 38.14 -10.20
CA GLN A 522 -14.95 39.41 -9.50
C GLN A 522 -14.21 39.27 -8.16
N LEU A 523 -13.63 38.09 -7.87
CA LEU A 523 -12.79 37.82 -6.70
C LEU A 523 -11.33 38.22 -6.97
N ASN A 524 -11.11 39.49 -7.29
CA ASN A 524 -9.85 39.99 -7.85
C ASN A 524 -8.61 39.87 -6.93
N ARG A 525 -8.78 39.45 -5.68
CA ARG A 525 -7.68 39.22 -4.72
C ARG A 525 -7.34 37.75 -4.52
N LEU A 526 -8.12 36.84 -5.10
CA LEU A 526 -7.95 35.41 -4.89
C LEU A 526 -6.64 34.97 -5.53
N CYS A 527 -5.69 34.57 -4.69
CA CYS A 527 -4.37 34.11 -5.08
C CYS A 527 -4.22 32.59 -4.96
N LYS A 528 -5.04 31.91 -4.15
CA LYS A 528 -5.06 30.44 -4.07
C LYS A 528 -6.47 29.88 -4.19
N LEU A 529 -6.62 28.88 -5.05
CA LEU A 529 -7.88 28.19 -5.28
C LEU A 529 -7.67 26.68 -5.37
N ASP A 530 -8.27 25.93 -4.45
CA ASP A 530 -8.30 24.48 -4.50
C ASP A 530 -9.70 23.96 -4.85
N LEU A 531 -9.83 23.33 -6.01
CA LEU A 531 -11.04 22.70 -6.54
C LEU A 531 -10.84 21.20 -6.78
N SER A 532 -9.82 20.60 -6.18
CA SER A 532 -9.50 19.18 -6.39
C SER A 532 -10.61 18.24 -5.90
N VAL A 533 -10.70 17.04 -6.46
CA VAL A 533 -11.69 16.01 -6.09
C VAL A 533 -13.11 16.57 -6.12
N ASN A 534 -13.51 17.08 -7.30
CA ASN A 534 -14.85 17.61 -7.59
C ASN A 534 -15.38 16.96 -8.90
N GLN A 535 -16.43 17.53 -9.50
CA GLN A 535 -17.12 16.99 -10.68
C GLN A 535 -16.98 17.89 -11.93
N PHE A 536 -15.92 18.70 -12.01
CA PHE A 536 -15.70 19.58 -13.16
C PHE A 536 -15.36 18.79 -14.42
N ILE A 537 -16.11 19.00 -15.50
CA ILE A 537 -15.86 18.40 -16.82
C ILE A 537 -15.04 19.34 -17.72
N PHE A 538 -15.02 20.62 -17.38
CA PHE A 538 -14.25 21.68 -18.05
C PHE A 538 -13.64 22.59 -16.98
N ILE A 539 -12.51 23.24 -17.27
CA ILE A 539 -11.99 24.32 -16.42
C ILE A 539 -12.98 25.49 -16.51
N PRO A 540 -13.52 25.99 -15.39
CA PRO A 540 -14.46 27.11 -15.42
C PRO A 540 -13.82 28.37 -16.01
N GLN A 541 -14.47 28.94 -17.02
CA GLN A 541 -14.01 30.16 -17.70
C GLN A 541 -13.88 31.37 -16.75
N GLU A 542 -14.57 31.32 -15.62
CA GLU A 542 -14.53 32.33 -14.57
C GLU A 542 -13.14 32.49 -13.95
N ILE A 543 -12.34 31.43 -13.91
CA ILE A 543 -11.00 31.41 -13.31
C ILE A 543 -10.01 32.26 -14.13
N PHE A 544 -10.18 32.35 -15.44
CA PHE A 544 -9.27 33.09 -16.33
C PHE A 544 -9.33 34.61 -16.16
N SER A 545 -10.32 35.13 -15.42
CA SER A 545 -10.43 36.56 -15.10
C SER A 545 -9.77 36.93 -13.76
N LEU A 546 -9.17 35.97 -13.06
CA LEU A 546 -8.57 36.18 -11.74
C LEU A 546 -7.09 36.57 -11.86
N ASP A 547 -6.82 37.85 -12.05
CA ASP A 547 -5.47 38.39 -12.29
C ASP A 547 -4.47 38.10 -11.16
N ALA A 548 -4.94 37.88 -9.93
CA ALA A 548 -4.10 37.61 -8.76
C ALA A 548 -3.83 36.11 -8.51
N LEU A 549 -4.48 35.21 -9.27
CA LEU A 549 -4.44 33.77 -8.99
C LEU A 549 -3.07 33.19 -9.29
N SER A 550 -2.37 32.76 -8.23
CA SER A 550 -1.04 32.18 -8.32
C SER A 550 -0.99 30.68 -8.12
N ASP A 551 -1.87 30.12 -7.30
CA ASP A 551 -1.92 28.68 -7.03
C ASP A 551 -3.31 28.14 -7.36
N LEU A 552 -3.41 27.21 -8.31
CA LEU A 552 -4.65 26.57 -8.72
C LEU A 552 -4.51 25.04 -8.66
N ASN A 553 -5.40 24.38 -7.92
CA ASN A 553 -5.47 22.92 -7.84
C ASN A 553 -6.80 22.40 -8.41
N LEU A 554 -6.71 21.54 -9.42
CA LEU A 554 -7.82 20.88 -10.12
C LEU A 554 -7.65 19.36 -10.16
N PHE A 555 -6.77 18.79 -9.33
CA PHE A 555 -6.52 17.35 -9.22
C PHE A 555 -7.82 16.53 -9.06
N GLY A 556 -7.93 15.33 -9.63
CA GLY A 556 -9.03 14.42 -9.35
C GLY A 556 -10.40 14.92 -9.82
N ASN A 557 -10.47 15.56 -10.98
CA ASN A 557 -11.72 16.02 -11.61
C ASN A 557 -12.02 15.20 -12.89
N LEU A 558 -13.02 15.61 -13.68
CA LEU A 558 -13.43 14.93 -14.92
C LEU A 558 -13.10 15.78 -16.17
N ILE A 559 -12.04 16.60 -16.11
CA ILE A 559 -11.74 17.60 -17.14
C ILE A 559 -11.26 16.93 -18.44
N LYS A 560 -11.89 17.30 -19.56
CA LYS A 560 -11.66 16.65 -20.88
C LYS A 560 -11.00 17.52 -21.94
N SER A 561 -10.88 18.82 -21.71
CA SER A 561 -10.31 19.74 -22.70
C SER A 561 -9.68 20.96 -22.03
N TYR A 562 -8.63 21.49 -22.66
CA TYR A 562 -7.83 22.60 -22.14
C TYR A 562 -8.07 23.86 -22.97
N PRO A 563 -8.61 24.93 -22.36
CA PRO A 563 -8.84 26.20 -23.05
C PRO A 563 -7.53 26.97 -23.25
N ASN A 564 -7.38 27.63 -24.41
CA ASN A 564 -6.21 28.46 -24.75
C ASN A 564 -6.04 29.64 -23.78
N GLU A 565 -7.09 30.02 -23.08
CA GLU A 565 -7.13 31.09 -22.09
C GLU A 565 -6.20 30.80 -20.89
N LEU A 566 -5.99 29.52 -20.54
CA LEU A 566 -5.07 29.10 -19.48
C LEU A 566 -3.60 29.42 -19.83
N ILE A 567 -3.25 29.50 -21.12
CA ILE A 567 -1.88 29.84 -21.61
C ILE A 567 -1.48 31.26 -21.23
N ASN A 568 -2.45 32.15 -20.96
CA ASN A 568 -2.21 33.58 -20.79
C ASN A 568 -2.46 34.08 -19.36
N MET A 569 -2.50 33.21 -18.35
CA MET A 569 -2.68 33.61 -16.96
C MET A 569 -1.37 34.17 -16.37
N PRO A 570 -1.23 35.50 -16.19
CA PRO A 570 0.07 36.15 -16.01
C PRO A 570 0.71 35.93 -14.64
N CYS A 571 -0.04 35.42 -13.66
CA CYS A 571 0.41 35.27 -12.27
C CYS A 571 0.37 33.83 -11.75
N LEU A 572 -0.01 32.85 -12.59
CA LEU A 572 -0.15 31.46 -12.17
C LEU A 572 1.23 30.81 -11.98
N ASN A 573 1.65 30.68 -10.73
CA ASN A 573 2.95 30.12 -10.36
C ASN A 573 2.90 28.62 -10.09
N ARG A 574 1.76 28.10 -9.60
CA ARG A 574 1.56 26.69 -9.30
C ARG A 574 0.25 26.19 -9.87
N PHE A 575 0.32 25.07 -10.56
CA PHE A 575 -0.85 24.46 -11.17
C PHE A 575 -0.86 22.94 -11.02
N THR A 576 -1.95 22.39 -10.50
CA THR A 576 -2.13 20.94 -10.34
C THR A 576 -3.34 20.49 -11.14
N LEU A 577 -3.19 19.47 -11.99
CA LEU A 577 -4.29 18.96 -12.86
C LEU A 577 -4.26 17.43 -13.07
N SER A 578 -3.44 16.69 -12.34
CA SER A 578 -3.37 15.23 -12.48
C SER A 578 -4.70 14.54 -12.12
N ASP A 579 -4.84 13.27 -12.50
CA ASP A 579 -6.07 12.48 -12.31
C ASP A 579 -7.33 13.16 -12.92
N ASN A 580 -7.24 13.48 -14.22
CA ASN A 580 -8.33 13.96 -15.07
C ASN A 580 -8.38 13.12 -16.37
N ASP A 581 -9.53 13.08 -17.05
CA ASP A 581 -9.87 12.14 -18.14
C ASP A 581 -8.95 12.18 -19.40
N ASP A 582 -8.05 13.17 -19.57
CA ASP A 582 -7.20 13.34 -20.79
C ASP A 582 -5.77 13.93 -20.56
N TRP A 583 -5.01 13.37 -19.62
CA TRP A 583 -3.63 13.82 -19.27
C TRP A 583 -2.62 13.93 -20.44
N LEU A 584 -2.82 13.19 -21.54
CA LEU A 584 -1.90 13.22 -22.70
C LEU A 584 -1.99 14.53 -23.49
N GLN A 585 -3.20 15.10 -23.66
CA GLN A 585 -3.36 16.44 -24.25
C GLN A 585 -2.79 17.54 -23.35
N PHE A 586 -2.80 17.33 -22.02
CA PHE A 586 -2.24 18.28 -21.07
C PHE A 586 -0.71 18.42 -21.20
N LYS A 587 -0.01 17.31 -21.41
CA LYS A 587 1.45 17.33 -21.61
C LYS A 587 1.86 18.17 -22.82
N ASP A 588 1.11 18.07 -23.92
CA ASP A 588 1.35 18.88 -25.11
C ASP A 588 1.00 20.36 -24.83
N PHE A 589 -0.09 20.62 -24.11
CA PHE A 589 -0.50 21.95 -23.67
C PHE A 589 0.55 22.64 -22.75
N LEU A 590 1.26 21.90 -21.89
CA LEU A 590 2.33 22.46 -21.05
C LEU A 590 3.46 23.10 -21.87
N SER A 591 3.70 22.63 -23.10
CA SER A 591 4.70 23.20 -24.00
C SER A 591 4.28 24.53 -24.63
N ASP A 592 2.97 24.84 -24.59
CA ASP A 592 2.39 26.08 -25.13
C ASP A 592 2.25 27.19 -24.09
N LEU A 593 2.53 26.92 -22.80
CA LEU A 593 2.52 27.94 -21.73
C LEU A 593 3.54 29.04 -22.04
N ASN A 594 3.13 30.31 -21.95
CA ASN A 594 4.00 31.45 -22.24
C ASN A 594 4.64 32.08 -20.98
N TYR A 595 4.57 31.39 -19.84
CA TYR A 595 5.12 31.79 -18.55
C TYR A 595 5.67 30.58 -17.78
N GLU A 596 6.55 30.81 -16.80
CA GLU A 596 7.08 29.76 -15.92
C GLU A 596 6.05 29.40 -14.83
N CYS A 597 5.71 28.11 -14.72
CA CYS A 597 4.74 27.59 -13.76
C CYS A 597 5.21 26.24 -13.20
N GLU A 598 5.14 26.06 -11.88
CA GLU A 598 5.33 24.79 -11.17
C GLU A 598 4.08 23.93 -11.39
N VAL A 599 4.19 22.93 -12.27
CA VAL A 599 3.09 22.01 -12.55
C VAL A 599 3.27 20.75 -11.70
N ARG A 600 2.42 20.59 -10.70
CA ARG A 600 2.47 19.42 -9.81
C ARG A 600 1.58 18.31 -10.34
N ILE A 601 2.11 17.10 -10.29
CA ILE A 601 1.49 15.94 -10.92
C ILE A 601 1.43 14.87 -9.85
N PHE A 602 0.26 14.66 -9.28
CA PHE A 602 0.07 13.62 -8.28
C PHE A 602 -0.30 12.28 -8.91
N ASP A 603 0.26 11.18 -8.41
CA ASP A 603 -0.24 9.83 -8.69
C ASP A 603 -1.61 9.59 -8.00
N ASP A 604 -2.24 8.45 -8.30
CA ASP A 604 -3.52 8.03 -7.70
C ASP A 604 -3.48 7.91 -6.16
N PHE A 605 -2.31 8.07 -5.54
CA PHE A 605 -2.07 8.01 -4.10
C PHE A 605 -1.70 9.37 -3.48
N GLY A 606 -1.72 10.45 -4.27
CA GLY A 606 -1.40 11.82 -3.82
C GLY A 606 0.09 12.11 -3.70
N ASN A 607 0.97 11.29 -4.29
CA ASN A 607 2.42 11.55 -4.31
C ASN A 607 2.78 12.44 -5.49
N ASP A 608 3.57 13.49 -5.24
CA ASP A 608 4.06 14.39 -6.28
C ASP A 608 5.09 13.67 -7.19
N LEU A 609 4.78 13.57 -8.48
CA LEU A 609 5.54 12.86 -9.52
C LEU A 609 6.48 13.79 -10.29
N LEU A 610 6.42 15.11 -10.09
CA LEU A 610 7.29 16.08 -10.78
C LEU A 610 7.45 17.41 -10.04
#